data_AF-A0A933F6K9-F1
#
_entry.id   AF-A0A933F6K9-F1
#
_cell.length_a   1.000
_cell.length_b   1.000
_cell.length_c   1.000
_cell.angle_alpha   90.00
_cell.angle_beta   90.00
_cell.angle_gamma   90.00
#
_symmetry.space_group_name_H-M   'P 1'
#
loop_
_entity.id
_entity.type
_entity.pdbx_description
1 polymer ?
#
loop_
_entity_poly.entity_id
_entity_poly.type
_entity_poly.pdbx_seq_one_letter_code
_entity_poly.pdbx_strand_id
1 'polypeptide(L)'
;MIRISLILLSTVLAKQEFVGPDFAFASPRKESVPTPVSEAEVRHATATPKIILSEGALRHIRRRHFPKGPESAGKSAFFSEVDILALIRDAENVAPEREPFGRRLKRTVEASRPIGIDRATGRPTRLYTVITSAGGNLITAFPGTSGRPTSWRYSYPRRKKSSPVSPPIQP
;
A
#
# COMPACT_ATOMS: atom_id res chain seq x y z
N MET A 1 -36.62 17.41 -38.47
CA MET A 1 -37.60 16.36 -38.87
C MET A 1 -37.22 15.08 -38.16
N ILE A 2 -38.07 14.66 -37.24
CA ILE A 2 -37.84 13.57 -36.27
C ILE A 2 -38.37 12.27 -36.87
N ARG A 3 -37.59 11.18 -36.80
CA ARG A 3 -38.12 9.82 -36.98
C ARG A 3 -37.66 8.93 -35.83
N ILE A 4 -38.53 8.85 -34.82
CA ILE A 4 -38.50 7.89 -33.73
C ILE A 4 -39.09 6.60 -34.31
N SER A 5 -38.29 5.54 -34.42
CA SER A 5 -38.80 4.19 -34.73
C SER A 5 -38.87 3.38 -33.44
N LEU A 6 -40.12 3.19 -33.01
CA LEU A 6 -40.56 2.31 -31.95
C LEU A 6 -40.65 0.88 -32.53
N ILE A 7 -39.88 -0.07 -32.02
CA ILE A 7 -40.11 -1.50 -32.31
C ILE A 7 -40.47 -2.20 -31.00
N LEU A 8 -41.70 -2.70 -31.02
CA LEU A 8 -42.40 -3.45 -30.00
C LEU A 8 -42.04 -4.95 -30.12
N LEU A 9 -42.03 -5.60 -28.95
CA LEU A 9 -42.53 -6.96 -28.69
C LEU A 9 -41.73 -8.15 -29.26
N SER A 10 -41.29 -9.05 -28.38
CA SER A 10 -41.71 -10.46 -28.37
C SER A 10 -41.05 -11.22 -27.22
N THR A 11 -41.88 -11.60 -26.24
CA THR A 11 -41.59 -12.58 -25.20
C THR A 11 -41.56 -13.98 -25.82
N VAL A 12 -40.46 -14.72 -25.67
CA VAL A 12 -40.42 -16.15 -25.97
C VAL A 12 -40.17 -16.90 -24.66
N LEU A 13 -41.24 -17.56 -24.20
CA LEU A 13 -41.27 -18.49 -23.08
C LEU A 13 -40.73 -19.84 -23.58
N ALA A 14 -39.48 -20.17 -23.26
CA ALA A 14 -38.94 -21.50 -23.48
C ALA A 14 -39.20 -22.37 -22.24
N LYS A 15 -40.17 -23.28 -22.35
CA LYS A 15 -40.29 -24.45 -21.47
C LYS A 15 -39.12 -25.39 -21.77
N GLN A 16 -38.25 -25.61 -20.80
CA GLN A 16 -37.22 -26.63 -20.88
C GLN A 16 -37.55 -27.72 -19.87
N GLU A 17 -38.06 -28.84 -20.39
CA GLU A 17 -38.32 -30.04 -19.62
C GLU A 17 -36.97 -30.75 -19.39
N PHE A 18 -36.52 -30.77 -18.14
CA PHE A 18 -35.30 -31.46 -17.73
C PHE A 18 -35.68 -32.83 -17.16
N VAL A 19 -35.49 -33.86 -17.98
CA VAL A 19 -35.55 -35.27 -17.57
C VAL A 19 -34.24 -35.59 -16.86
N GLY A 20 -34.31 -35.82 -15.54
CA GLY A 20 -33.16 -36.14 -14.71
C GLY A 20 -32.69 -37.59 -14.87
N PRO A 21 -31.40 -37.87 -14.65
CA PRO A 21 -30.95 -39.20 -14.30
C PRO A 21 -30.84 -39.36 -12.77
N ASP A 22 -31.18 -40.56 -12.32
CA ASP A 22 -31.13 -41.04 -10.94
C ASP A 22 -29.81 -40.70 -10.23
N PHE A 23 -29.86 -39.75 -9.30
CA PHE A 23 -28.78 -39.54 -8.34
C PHE A 23 -29.02 -40.43 -7.13
N ALA A 24 -28.27 -41.53 -7.11
CA ALA A 24 -28.11 -42.39 -5.94
C ALA A 24 -27.85 -41.54 -4.69
N PHE A 25 -28.67 -41.77 -3.66
CA PHE A 25 -28.59 -41.17 -2.34
C PHE A 25 -27.24 -41.53 -1.70
N ALA A 26 -26.24 -40.66 -1.87
CA ALA A 26 -25.05 -40.68 -1.03
C ALA A 26 -25.48 -40.23 0.37
N SER A 27 -25.21 -41.08 1.36
CA SER A 27 -25.48 -40.86 2.79
C SER A 27 -25.19 -39.43 3.23
N PRO A 28 -25.98 -38.84 4.14
CA PRO A 28 -25.69 -37.54 4.70
C PRO A 28 -24.31 -37.61 5.37
N ARG A 29 -23.32 -36.92 4.79
CA ARG A 29 -22.12 -36.58 5.55
C ARG A 29 -22.64 -35.80 6.75
N LYS A 30 -22.31 -36.27 7.95
CA LYS A 30 -22.48 -35.48 9.17
C LYS A 30 -21.82 -34.13 8.91
N GLU A 31 -22.65 -33.15 8.61
CA GLU A 31 -22.26 -31.77 8.46
C GLU A 31 -21.79 -31.37 9.86
N SER A 32 -20.47 -31.36 10.04
CA SER A 32 -19.85 -30.83 11.24
C SER A 32 -20.25 -29.37 11.29
N VAL A 33 -21.27 -29.08 12.11
CA VAL A 33 -21.63 -27.73 12.52
C VAL A 33 -20.33 -26.98 12.75
N PRO A 34 -20.02 -25.89 12.00
CA PRO A 34 -18.88 -25.08 12.35
C PRO A 34 -19.14 -24.58 13.77
N THR A 35 -18.30 -25.02 14.70
CA THR A 35 -18.26 -24.50 16.05
C THR A 35 -18.33 -22.98 15.94
N PRO A 36 -19.24 -22.28 16.65
CA PRO A 36 -19.18 -20.83 16.70
C PRO A 36 -17.80 -20.50 17.27
N VAL A 37 -16.90 -20.04 16.39
CA VAL A 37 -15.62 -19.48 16.79
C VAL A 37 -15.96 -18.40 17.80
N SER A 38 -15.61 -18.68 19.06
CA SER A 38 -16.09 -17.90 20.19
C SER A 38 -15.80 -16.43 19.95
N GLU A 39 -16.78 -15.58 20.26
CA GLU A 39 -16.71 -14.12 20.16
C GLU A 39 -15.58 -13.49 21.03
N ALA A 40 -14.89 -14.33 21.81
CA ALA A 40 -13.70 -14.02 22.58
C ALA A 40 -12.40 -14.09 21.74
N GLU A 41 -12.33 -14.92 20.69
CA GLU A 41 -11.14 -15.02 19.83
C GLU A 41 -11.01 -13.84 18.86
N VAL A 42 -12.09 -13.08 18.67
CA VAL A 42 -12.09 -11.79 17.96
C VAL A 42 -11.51 -10.65 18.80
N ARG A 43 -11.24 -10.86 20.10
CA ARG A 43 -10.91 -9.76 21.05
C ARG A 43 -9.42 -9.49 21.28
N HIS A 44 -8.53 -10.15 20.53
CA HIS A 44 -7.13 -9.73 20.46
C HIS A 44 -6.82 -8.93 19.19
N ALA A 45 -7.73 -8.05 18.77
CA ALA A 45 -7.33 -6.86 18.03
C ALA A 45 -6.47 -6.00 18.99
N THR A 46 -5.17 -6.28 19.06
CA THR A 46 -4.19 -5.38 19.67
C THR A 46 -4.44 -3.99 19.10
N ALA A 47 -4.94 -3.08 19.94
CA ALA A 47 -5.20 -1.70 19.56
C ALA A 47 -3.97 -1.17 18.80
N THR A 48 -4.16 -0.81 17.53
CA THR A 48 -3.06 -0.32 16.72
C THR A 48 -2.51 0.94 17.39
N PRO A 49 -1.18 1.01 17.64
CA PRO A 49 -0.63 2.13 18.40
C PRO A 49 -0.82 3.41 17.60
N LYS A 50 -1.54 4.37 18.21
CA LYS A 50 -1.82 5.70 17.65
C LYS A 50 -0.54 6.36 17.15
N ILE A 51 -0.62 7.06 16.01
CA ILE A 51 0.54 7.76 15.46
C ILE A 51 0.60 9.16 16.08
N ILE A 52 1.69 9.41 16.80
CA ILE A 52 1.98 10.69 17.43
C ILE A 52 2.67 11.57 16.38
N LEU A 53 1.94 12.60 15.94
CA LEU A 53 2.45 13.58 14.99
C LEU A 53 3.36 14.59 15.70
N SER A 54 4.48 14.93 15.07
CA SER A 54 5.34 16.02 15.51
C SER A 54 5.59 16.97 14.36
N GLU A 55 5.72 18.27 14.67
CA GLU A 55 6.05 19.29 13.68
C GLU A 55 7.39 19.00 12.99
N GLY A 56 8.35 18.45 13.75
CA GLY A 56 9.64 18.01 13.21
C GLY A 56 9.50 16.94 12.13
N ALA A 57 8.62 15.95 12.33
CA ALA A 57 8.38 14.89 11.35
C ALA A 57 7.63 15.41 10.12
N LEU A 58 6.63 16.27 10.30
CA LEU A 58 5.92 16.87 9.17
C LEU A 58 6.84 17.75 8.32
N ARG A 59 7.69 18.55 8.96
CA ARG A 59 8.75 19.32 8.28
C ARG A 59 9.72 18.39 7.55
N HIS A 60 10.11 17.27 8.15
CA HIS A 60 10.97 16.27 7.52
C HIS A 60 10.35 15.73 6.23
N ILE A 61 9.08 15.36 6.27
CA ILE A 61 8.32 14.85 5.11
C ILE A 61 8.24 15.91 4.01
N ARG A 62 7.82 17.14 4.33
CA ARG A 62 7.75 18.24 3.34
C ARG A 62 9.10 18.51 2.68
N ARG A 63 10.19 18.38 3.44
CA ARG A 63 11.52 18.70 2.93
C ARG A 63 12.09 17.63 1.98
N ARG A 64 11.74 16.36 2.22
CA ARG A 64 12.35 15.19 1.55
C ARG A 64 11.42 14.45 0.59
N HIS A 65 10.12 14.57 0.80
CA HIS A 65 9.11 13.76 0.14
C HIS A 65 7.98 14.62 -0.46
N PHE A 66 8.17 15.93 -0.62
CA PHE A 66 7.27 16.79 -1.39
C PHE A 66 7.98 17.40 -2.60
N PRO A 67 7.21 17.74 -3.66
CA PRO A 67 7.76 18.45 -4.81
C PRO A 67 8.39 19.75 -4.34
N LYS A 68 9.55 20.10 -4.91
CA LYS A 68 10.32 21.31 -4.55
C LYS A 68 10.86 21.35 -3.11
N GLY A 69 10.74 20.26 -2.34
CA GLY A 69 11.44 20.16 -1.06
C GLY A 69 12.96 20.24 -1.27
N PRO A 70 13.72 20.99 -0.45
CA PRO A 70 15.14 21.23 -0.68
C PRO A 70 15.99 19.95 -0.58
N GLU A 71 15.43 18.84 -0.10
CA GLU A 71 16.09 17.52 -0.08
C GLU A 71 15.28 16.43 -0.80
N SER A 72 14.41 16.81 -1.73
CA SER A 72 13.55 15.87 -2.47
C SER A 72 14.25 15.14 -3.62
N ALA A 73 15.40 15.64 -4.07
CA ALA A 73 16.14 15.08 -5.19
C ALA A 73 16.48 13.59 -4.98
N GLY A 74 16.09 12.76 -5.94
CA GLY A 74 16.34 11.31 -5.92
C GLY A 74 15.60 10.55 -4.82
N LYS A 75 14.46 11.05 -4.33
CA LYS A 75 13.60 10.40 -3.34
C LYS A 75 12.17 10.22 -3.86
N SER A 76 11.39 9.38 -3.18
CA SER A 76 9.96 9.27 -3.46
C SER A 76 9.29 10.56 -3.01
N ALA A 77 8.38 11.08 -3.82
CA ALA A 77 7.73 12.36 -3.57
C ALA A 77 6.21 12.22 -3.70
N PHE A 78 5.47 12.71 -2.71
CA PHE A 78 4.04 12.88 -2.79
C PHE A 78 3.68 13.91 -3.87
N PHE A 79 2.46 13.86 -4.38
CA PHE A 79 1.94 14.96 -5.16
C PHE A 79 1.57 16.15 -4.27
N SER A 80 1.58 17.36 -4.83
CA SER A 80 1.38 18.62 -4.11
C SER A 80 0.03 18.72 -3.39
N GLU A 81 -1.00 18.09 -3.97
CA GLU A 81 -2.40 18.12 -3.57
C GLU A 81 -2.77 16.99 -2.59
N VAL A 82 -1.78 16.26 -2.08
CA VAL A 82 -2.01 15.18 -1.13
C VAL A 82 -2.07 15.72 0.29
N ASP A 83 -3.17 15.44 0.97
CA ASP A 83 -3.29 15.63 2.40
C ASP A 83 -2.56 14.50 3.14
N ILE A 84 -1.32 14.78 3.54
CA ILE A 84 -0.48 13.84 4.29
C ILE A 84 -1.11 13.49 5.63
N LEU A 85 -1.80 14.44 6.29
CA LEU A 85 -2.35 14.22 7.62
C LEU A 85 -3.47 13.19 7.54
N ALA A 86 -4.36 13.31 6.56
CA ALA A 86 -5.38 12.32 6.27
C ALA A 86 -4.76 10.94 6.03
N LEU A 87 -3.75 10.83 5.16
CA LEU A 87 -3.06 9.55 4.90
C LEU A 87 -2.42 8.94 6.16
N ILE A 88 -1.79 9.76 7.00
CA ILE A 88 -1.18 9.25 8.24
C ILE A 88 -2.27 8.75 9.21
N ARG A 89 -3.42 9.43 9.27
CA ARG A 89 -4.55 8.97 10.10
C ARG A 89 -5.17 7.69 9.55
N ASP A 90 -5.31 7.56 8.24
CA ASP A 90 -5.78 6.33 7.62
C ASP A 90 -4.85 5.14 7.94
N ALA A 91 -3.54 5.40 8.00
CA ALA A 91 -2.57 4.39 8.40
C ALA A 91 -2.70 3.93 9.85
N GLU A 92 -3.37 4.66 10.75
CA GLU A 92 -3.61 4.18 12.12
C GLU A 92 -4.47 2.91 12.15
N ASN A 93 -5.29 2.68 11.12
CA ASN A 93 -6.13 1.49 11.00
C ASN A 93 -5.37 0.23 10.55
N VAL A 94 -4.09 0.38 10.19
CA VAL A 94 -3.26 -0.73 9.72
C VAL A 94 -2.30 -1.18 10.82
N ALA A 95 -2.25 -2.50 11.04
CA ALA A 95 -1.34 -3.11 11.99
C ALA A 95 0.13 -2.82 11.60
N PRO A 96 0.96 -2.31 12.54
CA PRO A 96 2.37 -2.06 12.24
C PRO A 96 3.18 -3.35 12.16
N GLU A 97 4.06 -3.42 11.16
CA GLU A 97 5.10 -4.42 11.03
C GLU A 97 6.42 -3.90 11.61
N ARG A 98 7.19 -4.74 12.30
CA ARG A 98 8.56 -4.37 12.72
C ARG A 98 9.49 -4.37 11.51
N GLU A 99 10.32 -3.35 11.38
CA GLU A 99 11.38 -3.36 10.37
C GLU A 99 12.43 -4.47 10.70
N PRO A 100 12.95 -5.21 9.70
CA PRO A 100 13.80 -6.40 9.93
C PRO A 100 15.06 -6.15 10.77
N PHE A 101 15.58 -4.92 10.78
CA PHE A 101 16.85 -4.56 11.43
C PHE A 101 16.71 -3.35 12.36
N GLY A 102 15.51 -3.07 12.87
CA GLY A 102 15.26 -1.85 13.64
C GLY A 102 14.18 -1.96 14.71
N ARG A 103 14.17 -0.98 15.61
CA ARG A 103 13.09 -0.77 16.61
C ARG A 103 11.94 0.08 16.05
N ARG A 104 11.84 0.16 14.72
CA ARG A 104 10.86 0.98 14.02
C ARG A 104 9.70 0.12 13.58
N LEU A 105 8.54 0.78 13.54
CA LEU A 105 7.28 0.21 13.13
C LEU A 105 6.91 0.82 11.79
N LYS A 106 6.68 -0.05 10.80
CA LYS A 106 6.35 0.28 9.42
C LYS A 106 4.89 -0.09 9.18
N ARG A 107 4.16 0.81 8.54
CA ARG A 107 2.82 0.54 8.00
C ARG A 107 2.85 0.85 6.52
N THR A 108 2.38 -0.08 5.70
CA THR A 108 2.23 0.13 4.27
C THR A 108 0.75 0.07 3.95
N VAL A 109 0.25 1.10 3.28
CA VAL A 109 -1.18 1.28 3.01
C VAL A 109 -1.36 1.64 1.55
N GLU A 110 -2.44 1.15 0.96
CA GLU A 110 -2.85 1.51 -0.39
C GLU A 110 -3.94 2.58 -0.36
N ALA A 111 -3.72 3.68 -1.07
CA ALA A 111 -4.68 4.76 -1.20
C ALA A 111 -5.66 4.53 -2.36
N SER A 112 -6.84 5.14 -2.27
CA SER A 112 -7.86 5.09 -3.33
C SER A 112 -7.47 5.82 -4.62
N ARG A 113 -6.39 6.61 -4.62
CA ARG A 113 -5.88 7.34 -5.79
C ARG A 113 -4.36 7.34 -5.83
N PRO A 114 -3.73 7.65 -6.98
CA PRO A 114 -2.32 7.96 -7.02
C PRO A 114 -1.98 9.13 -6.09
N ILE A 115 -0.94 8.96 -5.27
CA ILE A 115 -0.55 9.91 -4.21
C ILE A 115 0.88 10.43 -4.38
N GLY A 116 1.65 9.89 -5.31
CA GLY A 116 3.02 10.33 -5.52
C GLY A 116 3.79 9.47 -6.49
N ILE A 117 5.07 9.78 -6.64
CA ILE A 117 6.03 9.02 -7.44
C ILE A 117 6.88 8.17 -6.50
N ASP A 118 6.90 6.86 -6.75
CA ASP A 118 7.85 5.96 -6.09
C ASP A 118 9.22 6.07 -6.77
N ARG A 119 10.25 6.38 -5.99
CA ARG A 119 11.63 6.45 -6.48
C ARG A 119 12.10 5.13 -7.10
N ALA A 120 11.70 3.99 -6.55
CA ALA A 120 12.22 2.70 -7.00
C ALA A 120 11.79 2.39 -8.44
N THR A 121 10.59 2.80 -8.81
CA THR A 121 10.01 2.54 -10.13
C THR A 121 10.02 3.77 -11.05
N GLY A 122 10.14 4.98 -10.49
CA GLY A 122 9.94 6.23 -11.20
C GLY A 122 8.49 6.47 -11.64
N ARG A 123 7.53 5.69 -11.12
CA ARG A 123 6.14 5.69 -11.57
C ARG A 123 5.19 6.23 -10.49
N PRO A 124 4.03 6.76 -10.88
CA PRO A 124 2.94 7.04 -9.96
C PRO A 124 2.56 5.81 -9.15
N THR A 125 2.34 5.98 -7.86
CA THR A 125 1.96 4.92 -6.94
C THR A 125 0.78 5.33 -6.07
N ARG A 126 0.01 4.32 -5.65
CA ARG A 126 -1.06 4.41 -4.65
C ARG A 126 -0.57 3.97 -3.27
N LEU A 127 0.57 3.28 -3.22
CA LEU A 127 1.14 2.78 -1.98
C LEU A 127 1.90 3.90 -1.27
N TYR A 128 1.77 3.95 0.04
CA TYR A 128 2.64 4.74 0.90
C TYR A 128 3.06 3.94 2.11
N THR A 129 4.21 4.34 2.64
CA THR A 129 4.77 3.77 3.85
C THR A 129 4.88 4.84 4.92
N VAL A 130 4.36 4.54 6.10
CA VAL A 130 4.49 5.35 7.32
C VAL A 130 5.42 4.62 8.28
N ILE A 131 6.45 5.31 8.75
CA ILE A 131 7.42 4.77 9.70
C ILE A 131 7.31 5.54 11.02
N THR A 132 7.17 4.78 12.09
CA THR A 132 7.06 5.27 13.46
C THR A 132 8.13 4.65 14.36
N SER A 133 8.43 5.30 15.48
CA SER A 133 9.21 4.68 16.55
C SER A 133 8.38 3.60 17.26
N ALA A 134 9.02 2.76 18.08
CA ALA A 134 8.31 1.81 18.94
C ALA A 134 7.26 2.47 19.86
N GLY A 135 7.45 3.76 20.21
CA GLY A 135 6.51 4.54 21.01
C GLY A 135 5.42 5.26 20.19
N GLY A 136 5.32 5.02 18.88
CA GLY A 136 4.28 5.61 18.02
C GLY A 136 4.63 6.98 17.43
N ASN A 137 5.78 7.57 17.75
CA ASN A 137 6.20 8.86 17.19
C ASN A 137 6.46 8.73 15.69
N LEU A 138 5.82 9.59 14.88
CA LEU A 138 6.07 9.67 13.45
C LEU A 138 7.53 10.03 13.19
N ILE A 139 8.21 9.22 12.38
CA ILE A 139 9.58 9.47 11.94
C ILE A 139 9.56 10.01 10.52
N THR A 140 8.86 9.31 9.61
CA THR A 140 8.74 9.72 8.21
C THR A 140 7.55 9.03 7.55
N ALA A 141 7.10 9.58 6.41
CA ALA A 141 6.17 8.96 5.49
C ALA A 141 6.61 9.25 4.06
N PHE A 142 6.43 8.31 3.15
CA PHE A 142 6.79 8.47 1.74
C PHE A 142 5.95 7.55 0.83
N PRO A 143 5.77 7.91 -0.45
CA PRO A 143 5.10 7.05 -1.42
C PRO A 143 6.00 5.89 -1.85
N GLY A 144 5.39 4.74 -2.06
CA GLY A 144 6.06 3.47 -2.35
C GLY A 144 6.26 2.61 -1.10
N THR A 145 7.02 1.53 -1.28
CA THR A 145 7.35 0.59 -0.19
C THR A 145 8.78 0.81 0.28
N SER A 146 9.05 0.56 1.56
CA SER A 146 10.42 0.63 2.11
C SER A 146 11.31 -0.54 1.69
N GLY A 147 10.80 -1.46 0.87
CA GLY A 147 11.53 -2.62 0.39
C GLY A 147 12.35 -2.29 -0.86
N ARG A 148 13.60 -2.74 -0.90
CA ARG A 148 14.24 -3.02 -2.19
C ARG A 148 13.30 -3.99 -2.94
N PRO A 149 13.03 -3.79 -4.24
CA PRO A 149 12.19 -4.73 -4.99
C PRO A 149 12.77 -6.13 -4.81
N THR A 150 12.03 -7.02 -4.15
CA THR A 150 12.47 -8.38 -3.83
C THR A 150 12.66 -9.25 -5.08
N SER A 151 12.38 -8.74 -6.28
CA SER A 151 12.53 -9.44 -7.55
C SER A 151 13.49 -8.81 -8.56
N TRP A 152 14.29 -7.78 -8.20
CA TRP A 152 15.33 -7.27 -9.10
C TRP A 152 16.75 -7.62 -8.62
N ARG A 153 17.25 -8.74 -9.17
CA ARG A 153 18.67 -8.89 -9.51
C ARG A 153 19.04 -7.71 -10.41
N TYR A 154 19.44 -6.56 -9.83
CA TYR A 154 20.04 -5.49 -10.61
C TYR A 154 21.43 -5.15 -10.13
N SER A 155 22.35 -5.55 -10.99
CA SER A 155 23.68 -5.04 -11.17
C SER A 155 23.62 -3.52 -11.27
N TYR A 156 23.94 -2.82 -10.18
CA TYR A 156 24.57 -1.52 -10.34
C TYR A 156 26.01 -1.80 -10.77
N PRO A 157 26.56 -1.12 -11.80
CA PRO A 157 28.00 -1.04 -11.88
C PRO A 157 28.46 -0.48 -10.54
N ARG A 158 29.26 -1.25 -9.78
CA ARG A 158 30.00 -0.71 -8.65
C ARG A 158 30.63 0.56 -9.17
N ARG A 159 30.19 1.73 -8.69
CA ARG A 159 30.96 2.95 -8.85
C ARG A 159 32.31 2.60 -8.23
N LYS A 160 33.31 2.29 -9.06
CA LYS A 160 34.68 2.15 -8.58
C LYS A 160 34.91 3.42 -7.80
N LYS A 161 35.22 3.31 -6.50
CA LYS A 161 35.75 4.44 -5.74
C LYS A 161 36.95 4.89 -6.56
N SER A 162 36.81 5.95 -7.34
CA SER A 162 37.96 6.65 -7.88
C SER A 162 38.71 7.11 -6.64
N SER A 163 39.89 6.51 -6.41
CA SER A 163 40.84 6.97 -5.42
C SER A 163 40.98 8.50 -5.54
N PRO A 164 41.15 9.22 -4.42
CA PRO A 164 41.34 10.66 -4.49
C PRO A 164 42.57 10.95 -5.37
N VAL A 165 42.34 11.69 -6.47
CA VAL A 165 43.42 12.28 -7.25
C VAL A 165 43.97 13.41 -6.40
N SER A 166 45.19 13.26 -5.90
CA SER A 166 45.90 14.34 -5.22
C SER A 166 46.03 15.54 -6.18
N PRO A 167 45.79 16.78 -5.72
CA PRO A 167 46.02 17.95 -6.55
C PRO A 167 47.51 18.05 -6.91
N PRO A 168 47.85 18.56 -8.10
CA PRO A 168 49.25 18.78 -8.48
C PRO A 168 49.90 19.75 -7.49
N ILE A 169 51.05 19.36 -6.97
CA ILE A 169 51.96 20.24 -6.24
C ILE A 169 52.43 21.28 -7.27
N GLN A 170 52.06 22.54 -7.07
CA GLN A 170 52.59 23.65 -7.86
C GLN A 170 54.03 23.93 -7.38
N PRO A 171 54.99 24.15 -8.30
CA PRO A 171 56.37 24.49 -7.95
C PRO A 171 56.50 25.90 -7.35
#